data_AF-A0A497S6Y3-F1
#
_entry.id   AF-A0A497S6Y3-F1
#
_cell.length_a   1.000
_cell.length_b   1.000
_cell.length_c   1.000
_cell.angle_alpha   90.00
_cell.angle_beta   90.00
_cell.angle_gamma   90.00
#
_symmetry.space_group_name_H-M   'P 1'
#
loop_
_entity.id
_entity.type
_entity.pdbx_description
1 polymer ?
#
loop_
_entity_poly.entity_id
_entity_poly.type
_entity_poly.pdbx_seq_one_letter_code
_entity_poly.pdbx_strand_id
1 'polypeptide(L)'
;MEKEKDIEEGLSDKSDREVDEEYEDKKEFAFPMAPIIRLMKDELDDDKMIRSRVKVEMNLWLEKMCRKIAKKMNESEYTMVELDDFKTAIEPYEMVDEVEHERHRIVASLEKIKMDCDSLIRDVNRKFISHGESEWNEL
;
A
#
# COMPACT_ATOMS: atom_id res chain seq x y z
N MET A 1 27.29 -3.59 40.13
CA MET A 1 27.23 -4.67 39.12
C MET A 1 26.73 -4.03 37.84
N GLU A 2 27.63 -3.41 37.09
CA GLU A 2 27.38 -2.67 35.84
C GLU A 2 28.14 -3.39 34.72
N LYS A 3 27.76 -4.63 34.39
CA LYS A 3 28.52 -5.44 33.42
C LYS A 3 27.70 -6.21 32.40
N GLU A 4 26.44 -5.85 32.17
CA GLU A 4 25.60 -6.58 31.20
C GLU A 4 25.06 -5.74 30.03
N LYS A 5 25.44 -4.46 29.88
CA LYS A 5 24.96 -3.62 28.76
C LYS A 5 25.92 -3.48 27.56
N ASP A 6 27.18 -3.89 27.67
CA ASP A 6 28.19 -3.57 26.65
C ASP A 6 28.48 -4.71 25.64
N ILE A 7 27.75 -5.84 25.69
CA ILE A 7 28.09 -7.02 24.88
C ILE A 7 27.18 -7.16 23.63
N GLU A 8 26.00 -6.55 23.61
CA GLU A 8 25.04 -6.74 22.51
C GLU A 8 25.26 -5.76 21.32
N GLU A 9 25.90 -4.61 21.55
CA GLU A 9 26.22 -3.64 20.48
C GLU A 9 27.38 -4.09 19.56
N GLY A 10 28.20 -5.04 19.98
CA GLY A 10 29.44 -5.42 19.28
C GLY A 10 29.32 -6.51 18.22
N LEU A 11 28.22 -7.27 18.17
CA LEU A 11 28.07 -8.44 17.29
C LEU A 11 27.23 -8.18 16.02
N SER A 12 26.34 -7.18 16.01
CA SER A 12 25.52 -6.87 14.81
C SER A 12 26.28 -6.09 13.73
N ASP A 13 27.37 -5.43 14.08
CA ASP A 13 28.04 -4.44 13.22
C ASP A 13 29.07 -5.08 12.26
N LYS A 14 29.60 -6.26 12.59
CA LYS A 14 30.61 -6.92 11.73
C LYS A 14 30.01 -7.64 10.51
N SER A 15 28.84 -8.27 10.67
CA SER A 15 28.18 -8.96 9.55
C SER A 15 27.48 -8.00 8.59
N ASP A 16 26.99 -6.86 9.08
CA ASP A 16 26.36 -5.84 8.23
C ASP A 16 27.40 -5.08 7.38
N ARG A 17 28.63 -4.88 7.88
CA ARG A 17 29.72 -4.24 7.12
C ARG A 17 30.23 -5.05 5.92
N GLU A 18 30.39 -6.37 6.07
CA GLU A 18 30.84 -7.23 4.97
C GLU A 18 29.80 -7.35 3.85
N VAL A 19 28.50 -7.22 4.19
CA VAL A 19 27.41 -7.13 3.21
C VAL A 19 27.29 -5.71 2.64
N ASP A 20 27.66 -4.66 3.38
CA ASP A 20 27.60 -3.27 2.91
C ASP A 20 28.58 -2.95 1.77
N GLU A 21 29.83 -3.40 1.88
CA GLU A 21 30.85 -3.14 0.85
C GLU A 21 30.51 -3.80 -0.50
N GLU A 22 29.86 -4.98 -0.49
CA GLU A 22 29.54 -5.69 -1.72
C GLU A 22 28.36 -5.08 -2.52
N TYR A 23 27.45 -4.36 -1.84
CA TYR A 23 26.25 -3.78 -2.46
C TYR A 23 26.44 -2.31 -2.88
N GLU A 24 27.31 -1.55 -2.21
CA GLU A 24 27.60 -0.14 -2.57
C GLU A 24 28.55 -0.01 -3.77
N ASP A 25 29.53 -0.93 -3.94
CA ASP A 25 30.61 -0.75 -4.92
C ASP A 25 30.23 -1.05 -6.39
N LYS A 26 29.00 -1.49 -6.68
CA LYS A 26 28.61 -1.92 -8.05
C LYS A 26 27.28 -1.38 -8.58
N LYS A 27 26.54 -0.56 -7.81
CA LYS A 27 25.27 0.03 -8.28
C LYS A 27 25.34 1.55 -8.23
N GLU A 28 25.30 2.18 -9.40
CA GLU A 28 24.95 3.60 -9.50
C GLU A 28 23.48 3.76 -9.11
N PHE A 29 23.23 4.29 -7.92
CA PHE A 29 21.89 4.63 -7.46
C PHE A 29 21.38 5.88 -8.18
N ALA A 30 20.11 5.86 -8.58
CA ALA A 30 19.48 7.02 -9.23
C ALA A 30 19.35 8.24 -8.31
N PHE A 31 19.32 8.02 -7.00
CA PHE A 31 19.22 9.08 -5.99
C PHE A 31 20.38 9.03 -4.99
N PRO A 32 20.80 10.18 -4.42
CA PRO A 32 21.74 10.21 -3.32
C PRO A 32 21.14 9.56 -2.06
N MET A 33 21.92 8.68 -1.41
CA MET A 33 21.43 7.91 -0.25
C MET A 33 21.21 8.78 1.00
N ALA A 34 22.10 9.74 1.27
CA ALA A 34 22.05 10.53 2.50
C ALA A 34 20.75 11.36 2.67
N PRO A 35 20.23 12.07 1.65
CA PRO A 35 18.92 12.72 1.72
C PRO A 35 17.77 11.76 2.00
N ILE A 36 17.78 10.57 1.39
CA ILE A 36 16.75 9.53 1.61
C ILE A 36 16.78 9.08 3.08
N ILE A 37 17.97 8.77 3.61
CA ILE A 37 18.13 8.35 5.01
C ILE A 37 17.67 9.45 5.97
N ARG A 38 17.98 10.72 5.69
CA ARG A 38 17.53 11.84 6.52
C ARG A 38 16.00 11.91 6.56
N LEU A 39 15.35 11.89 5.39
CA LEU A 39 13.89 11.90 5.31
C LEU A 39 13.27 10.72 6.09
N MET A 40 13.86 9.53 5.97
CA MET A 40 13.40 8.37 6.74
C MET A 40 13.55 8.56 8.24
N LYS A 41 14.65 9.18 8.70
CA LYS A 41 14.88 9.43 10.12
C LYS A 41 13.97 10.51 10.70
N ASP A 42 13.59 11.50 9.89
CA ASP A 42 12.68 12.56 10.32
C ASP A 42 11.28 12.00 10.66
N GLU A 43 10.91 10.83 10.12
CA GLU A 43 9.62 10.16 10.31
C GLU A 43 9.67 8.95 11.28
N LEU A 44 10.87 8.47 11.64
CA LEU A 44 11.06 7.33 12.54
C LEU A 44 11.37 7.81 13.97
N ASP A 45 11.06 6.98 14.97
CA ASP A 45 11.49 7.26 16.34
C ASP A 45 13.03 7.37 16.43
N ASP A 46 13.52 8.26 17.30
CA ASP A 46 14.95 8.57 17.46
C ASP A 46 15.84 7.34 17.78
N ASP A 47 15.27 6.28 18.36
CA ASP A 47 15.97 5.04 18.71
C ASP A 47 16.08 4.05 17.53
N LYS A 48 15.44 4.32 16.38
CA LYS A 48 15.44 3.39 15.25
C LYS A 48 16.70 3.49 14.41
N MET A 49 17.31 2.32 14.19
CA MET A 49 18.40 2.14 13.23
C MET A 49 17.88 1.58 11.91
N ILE A 50 18.35 2.14 10.78
CA ILE A 50 17.98 1.70 9.43
C ILE A 50 19.09 0.78 8.91
N ARG A 51 18.78 -0.50 8.70
CA ARG A 51 19.71 -1.44 8.07
C ARG A 51 20.00 -1.04 6.63
N SER A 52 21.22 -1.27 6.16
CA SER A 52 21.65 -0.80 4.85
C SER A 52 20.88 -1.41 3.68
N ARG A 53 20.47 -2.68 3.77
CA ARG A 53 19.53 -3.28 2.81
C ARG A 53 18.25 -2.46 2.64
N VAL A 54 17.71 -1.88 3.73
CA VAL A 54 16.51 -1.04 3.67
C VAL A 54 16.80 0.25 2.92
N LYS A 55 17.98 0.87 3.14
CA LYS A 55 18.42 2.08 2.43
C LYS A 55 18.50 1.81 0.92
N VAL A 56 19.13 0.69 0.54
CA VAL A 56 19.26 0.24 -0.86
C VAL A 56 17.91 0.00 -1.51
N GLU A 57 17.03 -0.78 -0.86
CA GLU A 57 15.70 -1.08 -1.41
C GLU A 57 14.82 0.17 -1.50
N MET A 58 14.93 1.10 -0.53
CA MET A 58 14.23 2.38 -0.60
C MET A 58 14.64 3.17 -1.83
N ASN A 59 15.93 3.26 -2.12
CA ASN A 59 16.45 3.95 -3.28
C ASN A 59 15.93 3.33 -4.60
N LEU A 60 16.02 1.99 -4.72
CA LEU A 60 15.51 1.27 -5.89
C LEU A 60 13.99 1.43 -6.06
N TRP A 61 13.25 1.48 -4.96
CA TRP A 61 11.81 1.70 -4.99
C TRP A 61 11.46 3.13 -5.45
N LEU A 62 12.16 4.14 -4.93
CA LEU A 62 12.00 5.53 -5.39
C LEU A 62 12.33 5.67 -6.87
N GLU A 63 13.38 4.99 -7.34
CA GLU A 63 13.73 4.96 -8.77
C GLU A 63 12.60 4.37 -9.60
N LYS A 64 12.08 3.20 -9.18
CA LYS A 64 10.96 2.55 -9.84
C LYS A 64 9.73 3.44 -9.88
N MET A 65 9.45 4.17 -8.80
CA MET A 65 8.33 5.10 -8.72
C MET A 65 8.50 6.27 -9.69
N CYS A 66 9.66 6.91 -9.68
CA CYS A 66 9.99 8.01 -10.60
C CYS A 66 9.85 7.57 -12.07
N ARG A 67 10.37 6.39 -12.42
CA ARG A 67 10.21 5.81 -13.77
C ARG A 67 8.73 5.56 -14.13
N LYS A 68 7.90 5.16 -13.17
CA LYS A 68 6.47 4.91 -13.39
C LYS A 68 5.71 6.21 -13.63
N ILE A 69 5.97 7.23 -12.82
CA ILE A 69 5.39 8.58 -12.98
C ILE A 69 5.84 9.19 -14.32
N ALA A 70 7.14 9.10 -14.64
CA ALA A 70 7.67 9.60 -15.91
C ALA A 70 7.04 8.93 -17.14
N LYS A 71 6.85 7.61 -17.11
CA LYS A 71 6.13 6.89 -18.18
C LYS A 71 4.69 7.38 -18.34
N LYS A 72 4.01 7.67 -17.22
CA LYS A 72 2.63 8.16 -17.24
C LYS A 72 2.55 9.57 -17.79
N MET A 73 3.45 10.47 -17.40
CA MET A 73 3.54 11.82 -17.97
C MET A 73 3.82 11.78 -19.48
N ASN A 74 4.62 10.80 -19.94
CA ASN A 74 4.92 10.61 -21.37
C ASN A 74 3.72 10.09 -22.20
N GLU A 75 2.58 9.78 -21.58
CA GLU A 75 1.35 9.48 -22.32
C GLU A 75 0.68 10.76 -22.86
N SER A 76 1.13 11.94 -22.42
CA SER A 76 0.67 13.22 -22.96
C SER A 76 1.05 13.36 -24.44
N GLU A 77 0.11 13.87 -25.26
CA GLU A 77 0.30 14.07 -26.70
C GLU A 77 1.23 15.26 -27.01
N TYR A 78 1.53 16.07 -25.99
CA TYR A 78 2.37 17.26 -26.13
C TYR A 78 3.85 16.93 -25.93
N THR A 79 4.70 17.66 -26.66
CA THR A 79 6.17 17.50 -26.55
C THR A 79 6.72 18.01 -25.23
N MET A 80 6.04 18.96 -24.58
CA MET A 80 6.42 19.50 -23.29
C MET A 80 5.53 18.88 -22.21
N VAL A 81 6.17 18.35 -21.16
CA VAL A 81 5.47 17.88 -19.96
C VAL A 81 5.20 19.07 -19.05
N GLU A 82 3.93 19.29 -18.72
CA GLU A 82 3.48 20.37 -17.85
C GLU A 82 3.10 19.88 -16.45
N LEU A 83 2.81 20.82 -15.55
CA LEU A 83 2.43 20.50 -14.17
C LEU A 83 1.15 19.65 -14.09
N ASP A 84 0.22 19.85 -15.01
CA ASP A 84 -1.03 19.09 -15.05
C ASP A 84 -0.80 17.62 -15.45
N ASP A 85 0.18 17.34 -16.31
CA ASP A 85 0.62 15.97 -16.61
C ASP A 85 1.19 15.30 -15.35
N PHE A 86 2.00 16.04 -14.59
CA PHE A 86 2.57 15.55 -13.33
C PHE A 86 1.49 15.25 -12.28
N LYS A 87 0.56 16.19 -12.05
CA LYS A 87 -0.56 16.00 -11.11
C LYS A 87 -1.39 14.77 -11.47
N THR A 88 -1.73 14.63 -12.75
CA THR A 88 -2.47 13.47 -13.26
C THR A 88 -1.67 12.17 -13.06
N ALA A 89 -0.36 12.22 -13.22
CA ALA A 89 0.50 11.05 -13.05
C ALA A 89 0.67 10.62 -11.57
N ILE A 90 0.58 11.54 -10.61
CA ILE A 90 0.73 11.25 -9.18
C ILE A 90 -0.59 10.98 -8.45
N GLU A 91 -1.72 11.44 -8.99
CA GLU A 91 -3.06 11.32 -8.38
C GLU A 91 -3.37 9.92 -7.83
N PRO A 92 -3.07 8.79 -8.53
CA PRO A 92 -3.34 7.45 -7.99
C PRO A 92 -2.54 7.08 -6.75
N TYR A 93 -1.43 7.77 -6.47
CA TYR A 93 -0.56 7.53 -5.32
C TYR A 93 -0.86 8.47 -4.14
N GLU A 94 -1.46 9.62 -4.39
CA GLU A 94 -1.92 10.54 -3.34
C GLU A 94 -3.29 10.12 -2.79
N MET A 95 -4.15 9.54 -3.63
CA MET A 95 -5.51 9.14 -3.23
C MET A 95 -5.61 7.72 -2.67
N VAL A 96 -4.51 7.03 -2.37
CA VAL A 96 -4.53 5.59 -2.02
C VAL A 96 -5.43 5.32 -0.80
N ASP A 97 -5.32 6.13 0.26
CA ASP A 97 -6.12 5.95 1.47
C ASP A 97 -7.61 6.27 1.24
N GLU A 98 -7.90 7.27 0.41
CA GLU A 98 -9.27 7.64 0.03
C GLU A 98 -9.92 6.55 -0.82
N VAL A 99 -9.19 6.02 -1.81
CA VAL A 99 -9.62 4.91 -2.66
C VAL A 99 -9.90 3.67 -1.83
N GLU A 100 -9.04 3.37 -0.85
CA GLU A 100 -9.24 2.21 0.02
C GLU A 100 -10.44 2.40 0.97
N HIS A 101 -10.65 3.61 1.48
CA HIS A 101 -11.84 3.92 2.27
C HIS A 101 -13.13 3.84 1.43
N GLU A 102 -13.09 4.37 0.20
CA GLU A 102 -14.16 4.31 -0.77
C GLU A 102 -14.52 2.85 -1.13
N ARG A 103 -13.49 2.01 -1.34
CA ARG A 103 -13.66 0.57 -1.57
C ARG A 103 -14.43 -0.08 -0.43
N HIS A 104 -14.07 0.19 0.83
CA HIS A 104 -14.79 -0.33 1.99
C HIS A 104 -16.25 0.15 2.03
N ARG A 105 -16.50 1.43 1.74
CA ARG A 105 -17.86 1.99 1.71
C ARG A 105 -18.73 1.32 0.65
N ILE A 106 -18.21 1.12 -0.56
CA ILE A 106 -18.91 0.45 -1.66
C ILE A 106 -19.25 -0.99 -1.27
N VAL A 107 -18.29 -1.74 -0.73
CA VAL A 107 -18.51 -3.12 -0.27
C VAL A 107 -19.60 -3.19 0.79
N ALA A 108 -19.55 -2.34 1.81
CA ALA A 108 -20.57 -2.30 2.86
C ALA A 108 -21.97 -1.96 2.30
N SER A 109 -22.03 -1.08 1.31
CA SER A 109 -23.29 -0.73 0.64
C SER A 109 -23.85 -1.91 -0.17
N LEU A 110 -22.99 -2.66 -0.86
CA LEU A 110 -23.38 -3.88 -1.59
C LEU A 110 -23.87 -4.98 -0.65
N GLU A 111 -23.22 -5.16 0.51
CA GLU A 111 -23.66 -6.11 1.53
C GLU A 111 -25.04 -5.75 2.07
N LYS A 112 -25.30 -4.46 2.32
CA LYS A 112 -26.62 -3.99 2.73
C LYS A 112 -27.68 -4.30 1.68
N ILE A 113 -27.41 -3.99 0.40
CA ILE A 113 -28.34 -4.30 -0.70
C ILE A 113 -28.62 -5.80 -0.77
N LYS A 114 -27.60 -6.65 -0.60
CA LYS A 114 -27.77 -8.10 -0.56
C LYS A 114 -28.69 -8.51 0.59
N MET A 115 -28.50 -7.97 1.80
CA MET A 115 -29.35 -8.26 2.95
C MET A 115 -30.80 -7.84 2.71
N ASP A 116 -31.01 -6.70 2.06
CA ASP A 116 -32.34 -6.22 1.68
C ASP A 116 -32.99 -7.19 0.68
N CYS A 117 -32.26 -7.64 -0.34
CA CYS A 117 -32.71 -8.67 -1.28
C CYS A 117 -33.06 -9.99 -0.56
N ASP A 118 -32.23 -10.46 0.35
CA ASP A 118 -32.46 -11.68 1.13
C ASP A 118 -33.70 -11.56 2.04
N SER A 119 -34.00 -10.35 2.52
CA SER A 119 -35.23 -10.08 3.28
C SER A 119 -36.46 -10.14 2.38
N LEU A 120 -36.40 -9.51 1.20
CA LEU A 120 -37.49 -9.54 0.22
C LEU A 120 -37.80 -10.96 -0.26
N ILE A 121 -36.78 -11.79 -0.51
CA ILE A 121 -36.95 -13.20 -0.86
C ILE A 121 -37.69 -13.95 0.25
N ARG A 122 -37.31 -13.73 1.52
CA ARG A 122 -37.99 -14.34 2.67
C ARG A 122 -39.45 -13.90 2.79
N ASP A 123 -39.76 -12.64 2.52
CA ASP A 123 -41.12 -12.12 2.54
C ASP A 123 -42.00 -12.72 1.44
N VAL A 124 -41.45 -12.85 0.23
CA VAL A 124 -42.14 -13.51 -0.90
C VAL A 124 -42.44 -14.96 -0.55
N ASN A 125 -41.44 -15.69 -0.05
CA ASN A 125 -41.61 -17.09 0.33
C ASN A 125 -42.66 -17.26 1.43
N ARG A 126 -42.65 -16.41 2.46
CA ARG A 126 -43.68 -16.45 3.53
C ARG A 126 -45.09 -16.19 3.02
N LYS A 127 -45.27 -15.15 2.19
CA LYS A 127 -46.60 -14.70 1.75
C LYS A 127 -47.20 -15.59 0.67
N PHE A 128 -46.38 -16.08 -0.25
CA PHE A 128 -46.90 -16.72 -1.47
C PHE A 128 -46.68 -18.23 -1.51
N ILE A 129 -45.75 -18.81 -0.73
CA ILE A 129 -45.61 -20.28 -0.66
C ILE A 129 -46.57 -20.89 0.36
N SER A 130 -46.93 -20.16 1.44
CA SER A 130 -47.93 -20.63 2.41
C SER A 130 -49.36 -20.71 1.86
N HIS A 131 -49.66 -20.02 0.75
CA HIS A 131 -50.97 -20.06 0.11
C HIS A 131 -51.10 -21.17 -0.96
N GLY A 132 -50.01 -21.89 -1.29
CA GLY A 132 -50.02 -22.97 -2.27
C GLY A 132 -50.46 -24.34 -1.73
N GLU A 133 -50.48 -24.53 -0.40
CA GLU A 133 -50.82 -25.82 0.23
C GLU A 133 -52.25 -25.89 0.79
N SER A 134 -53.01 -24.80 0.74
CA SER A 134 -54.37 -24.75 1.32
C SER A 134 -55.49 -25.10 0.33
N GLU A 135 -55.23 -25.12 -0.98
CA GLU A 135 -56.27 -25.36 -2.01
C GLU A 135 -56.33 -26.81 -2.54
N TRP A 136 -55.53 -27.75 -2.02
CA TRP A 136 -55.53 -29.16 -2.47
C TRP A 136 -55.95 -30.17 -1.38
N ASN A 137 -56.41 -29.73 -0.22
CA ASN A 137 -56.87 -30.62 0.86
C ASN A 137 -58.40 -30.65 1.07
N GLU A 138 -59.19 -30.04 0.17
CA GLU A 138 -60.67 -30.10 0.21
C GLU A 138 -61.31 -30.57 -1.12
N LEU A 139 -60.59 -31.39 -1.91
CA LEU A 139 -61.17 -32.17 -3.02
C LEU A 139 -60.68 -33.62 -2.95
#